data_AF-A0AAD7FZ46-F1
#
_entry.id   AF-A0AAD7FZ46-F1
#
_cell.length_a   1.000
_cell.length_b   1.000
_cell.length_c   1.000
_cell.angle_alpha   90.00
_cell.angle_beta   90.00
_cell.angle_gamma   90.00
#
_symmetry.space_group_name_H-M   'P 1'
#
loop_
_entity.id
_entity.type
_entity.pdbx_description
1 polymer ?
#
loop_
_entity_poly.entity_id
_entity_poly.type
_entity_poly.pdbx_seq_one_letter_code
_entity_poly.pdbx_strand_id
1 'polypeptide(L)'
;MKFQYPAAHEPDALNDQLLALKIARHHACLVCDTCTGLHPAASWDIVLDDVSAEPSLVELDQYGSDDDEGQTPYLKQCACGHDLYDHGANQPQLGRDEFLRRGRVAIRLDELLQDVNRLLDFSYVDQDIVSLRNQMIIPHSLMGLANIHSSPALPRPRPRL
;
A
#
# COMPACT_ATOMS: atom_id res chain seq x y z
N MET A 1 -16.91 4.18 -14.70
CA MET A 1 -16.34 2.80 -14.72
C MET A 1 -16.21 2.34 -13.28
N LYS A 2 -16.48 1.07 -13.00
CA LYS A 2 -16.44 0.51 -11.64
C LYS A 2 -15.23 -0.39 -11.48
N PHE A 3 -14.49 -0.23 -10.39
CA PHE A 3 -13.33 -1.06 -10.05
C PHE A 3 -13.40 -1.54 -8.60
N GLN A 4 -12.65 -2.61 -8.33
CA GLN A 4 -12.52 -3.17 -6.99
C GLN A 4 -11.23 -2.75 -6.29
N TYR A 5 -11.30 -2.64 -4.97
CA TYR A 5 -10.16 -2.49 -4.07
C TYR A 5 -10.19 -3.58 -2.99
N PRO A 6 -9.05 -4.23 -2.68
CA PRO A 6 -9.01 -5.35 -1.74
C PRO A 6 -9.31 -4.93 -0.30
N ALA A 7 -10.36 -5.51 0.28
CA ALA A 7 -10.78 -5.36 1.68
C ALA A 7 -9.98 -6.25 2.64
N ALA A 8 -9.35 -7.32 2.13
CA ALA A 8 -8.52 -8.19 2.94
C ALA A 8 -7.34 -7.42 3.58
N HIS A 9 -7.08 -7.73 4.85
CA HIS A 9 -5.95 -7.20 5.63
C HIS A 9 -4.94 -8.29 5.98
N GLU A 10 -5.26 -9.56 5.76
CA GLU A 10 -4.30 -10.65 5.97
C GLU A 10 -3.38 -10.81 4.75
N PRO A 11 -2.05 -10.83 4.94
CA PRO A 11 -1.11 -10.97 3.84
C PRO A 11 -1.26 -12.32 3.11
N ASP A 12 -1.68 -13.38 3.82
CA ASP A 12 -1.87 -14.72 3.25
C ASP A 12 -3.13 -14.80 2.37
N ALA A 13 -4.09 -13.91 2.57
CA ALA A 13 -5.30 -13.80 1.74
C ALA A 13 -5.09 -12.94 0.48
N LEU A 14 -3.94 -12.26 0.36
CA LEU A 14 -3.62 -11.36 -0.74
C LEU A 14 -2.65 -12.02 -1.71
N ASN A 15 -3.03 -12.10 -2.99
CA ASN A 15 -2.07 -12.42 -4.03
C ASN A 15 -1.10 -11.24 -4.29
N ASP A 16 0.00 -11.50 -4.99
CA ASP A 16 1.02 -10.47 -5.28
C ASP A 16 0.45 -9.24 -6.01
N GLN A 17 -0.60 -9.40 -6.85
CA GLN A 17 -1.23 -8.25 -7.53
C GLN A 17 -2.07 -7.38 -6.59
N LEU A 18 -2.82 -7.98 -5.66
CA LEU A 18 -3.61 -7.26 -4.67
C LEU A 18 -2.70 -6.57 -3.66
N LEU A 19 -1.61 -7.23 -3.27
CA LEU A 19 -0.60 -6.62 -2.42
C LEU A 19 0.09 -5.45 -3.14
N ALA A 20 0.38 -5.59 -4.43
CA ALA A 20 0.94 -4.52 -5.25
C ALA A 20 -0.01 -3.31 -5.32
N LEU A 21 -1.32 -3.53 -5.46
CA LEU A 21 -2.31 -2.45 -5.42
C LEU A 21 -2.30 -1.70 -4.09
N LYS A 22 -2.25 -2.41 -2.97
CA LYS A 22 -2.14 -1.78 -1.63
C LYS A 22 -0.86 -0.96 -1.50
N ILE A 23 0.28 -1.49 -1.97
CA ILE A 23 1.56 -0.75 -1.96
C ILE A 23 1.44 0.51 -2.82
N ALA A 24 0.96 0.36 -4.06
CA ALA A 24 0.84 1.43 -5.03
C ALA A 24 0.00 2.59 -4.51
N ARG A 25 -1.08 2.31 -3.79
CA ARG A 25 -1.94 3.33 -3.17
C ARG A 25 -1.17 4.30 -2.27
N HIS A 26 -0.16 3.80 -1.56
CA HIS A 26 0.51 4.53 -0.49
C HIS A 26 1.93 4.98 -0.85
N HIS A 27 2.40 4.64 -2.04
CA HIS A 27 3.71 5.00 -2.52
C HIS A 27 3.60 6.05 -3.63
N ALA A 28 4.36 7.13 -3.51
CA ALA A 28 4.39 8.18 -4.53
C ALA A 28 4.78 7.61 -5.90
N CYS A 29 4.24 8.22 -6.96
CA CYS A 29 4.63 7.84 -8.31
C CYS A 29 6.11 8.18 -8.54
N LEU A 30 6.83 7.26 -9.16
CA LEU A 30 8.24 7.42 -9.51
C LEU A 30 8.44 8.21 -10.81
N VAL A 31 7.37 8.39 -11.59
CA VAL A 31 7.41 9.05 -12.91
C VAL A 31 6.91 10.50 -12.86
N CYS A 32 5.94 10.81 -11.98
CA CYS A 32 5.40 12.15 -11.84
C CYS A 32 5.46 12.66 -10.39
N ASP A 33 5.74 13.95 -10.22
CA ASP A 33 6.02 14.54 -8.90
C ASP A 33 4.76 14.93 -8.12
N THR A 34 3.59 14.92 -8.76
CA THR A 34 2.34 15.39 -8.15
C THR A 34 1.52 14.27 -7.52
N CYS A 35 1.83 13.01 -7.83
CA CYS A 35 1.05 11.86 -7.38
C CYS A 35 1.67 11.25 -6.12
N THR A 36 0.99 11.40 -4.98
CA THR A 36 1.44 10.88 -3.68
C THR A 36 1.13 9.39 -3.46
N GLY A 37 0.41 8.77 -4.38
CA GLY A 37 -0.12 7.43 -4.24
C GLY A 37 -1.13 7.11 -5.34
N LEU A 38 -1.25 5.85 -5.72
CA LEU A 38 -2.19 5.43 -6.73
C LEU A 38 -3.62 5.75 -6.29
N HIS A 39 -4.33 6.49 -7.14
CA HIS A 39 -5.71 6.89 -6.89
C HIS A 39 -6.54 6.83 -8.17
N PRO A 40 -7.85 6.58 -8.06
CA PRO A 40 -8.75 6.55 -9.20
C PRO A 40 -8.97 7.95 -9.80
N ALA A 41 -9.40 7.99 -11.05
CA ALA A 41 -9.92 9.23 -11.64
C ALA A 41 -11.29 9.58 -11.03
N ALA A 42 -11.65 10.86 -11.03
CA ALA A 42 -12.91 11.33 -10.42
C ALA A 42 -14.19 10.69 -11.00
N SER A 43 -14.11 10.14 -12.22
CA SER A 43 -15.21 9.43 -12.90
C SER A 43 -15.25 7.92 -12.64
N TRP A 44 -14.35 7.40 -11.81
CA TRP A 44 -14.26 5.98 -11.48
C TRP A 44 -14.86 5.72 -10.11
N ASP A 45 -15.69 4.69 -10.04
CA ASP A 45 -16.35 4.25 -8.82
C ASP A 45 -15.59 3.07 -8.25
N ILE A 46 -15.12 3.19 -7.01
CA ILE A 46 -14.33 2.16 -6.34
C ILE A 46 -15.18 1.51 -5.27
N VAL A 47 -15.33 0.19 -5.35
CA VAL A 47 -16.00 -0.61 -4.33
C VAL A 47 -14.99 -1.58 -3.71
N LEU A 48 -15.27 -2.01 -2.48
CA LEU A 48 -14.51 -3.10 -1.87
C LEU A 48 -14.84 -4.42 -2.58
N ASP A 49 -13.87 -5.32 -2.64
CA ASP A 49 -14.14 -6.70 -3.00
C ASP A 49 -14.92 -7.41 -1.89
N ASP A 50 -15.81 -8.32 -2.26
CA ASP A 50 -16.39 -9.24 -1.31
C ASP A 50 -15.35 -10.33 -1.05
N VAL A 51 -14.70 -10.27 0.11
CA VAL A 51 -13.77 -11.31 0.59
C VAL A 51 -14.43 -12.70 0.76
N SER A 52 -15.75 -12.79 0.59
CA SER A 52 -16.51 -14.04 0.52
C SER A 52 -16.64 -14.63 -0.89
N ALA A 53 -16.16 -13.94 -1.92
CA ALA A 53 -16.02 -14.50 -3.25
C ALA A 53 -14.71 -15.29 -3.30
N GLU A 54 -14.78 -16.55 -2.88
CA GLU A 54 -13.80 -17.58 -3.25
C GLU A 54 -13.32 -17.34 -4.69
N PRO A 55 -12.01 -17.47 -5.01
CA PRO A 55 -11.58 -17.51 -6.38
C PRO A 55 -12.30 -18.71 -7.01
N SER A 56 -13.40 -18.43 -7.70
CA SER A 56 -14.18 -19.47 -8.34
C SER A 56 -13.28 -20.03 -9.43
N LEU A 57 -12.61 -21.13 -9.09
CA LEU A 57 -12.09 -22.14 -10.00
C LEU A 57 -13.29 -22.78 -10.71
N VAL A 58 -14.12 -21.97 -11.37
CA VAL A 58 -15.05 -22.43 -12.39
C VAL A 58 -14.23 -22.68 -13.65
N GLU A 59 -13.36 -23.68 -13.54
CA GLU A 59 -13.00 -24.50 -14.67
C GLU A 59 -14.11 -25.56 -14.82
N LEU A 60 -14.63 -25.63 -16.05
CA LEU A 60 -15.53 -26.62 -16.66
C LEU A 60 -17.06 -26.48 -16.47
N ASP A 61 -17.69 -26.34 -17.65
CA ASP A 61 -19.09 -26.59 -18.01
C ASP A 61 -20.14 -25.54 -17.63
N GLN A 62 -20.39 -24.59 -18.55
CA GLN A 62 -21.78 -24.24 -18.89
C GLN A 62 -21.93 -23.60 -20.28
N TYR A 63 -22.69 -24.33 -21.10
CA TYR A 63 -23.25 -23.95 -22.38
C TYR A 63 -24.20 -22.75 -22.22
N GLY A 64 -23.94 -21.66 -22.96
CA GLY A 64 -24.92 -20.65 -23.35
C GLY A 64 -25.59 -19.82 -22.25
N SER A 65 -24.98 -18.70 -21.88
CA SER A 65 -25.73 -17.47 -21.58
C SER A 65 -24.89 -16.26 -21.97
N ASP A 66 -25.39 -15.47 -22.90
CA ASP A 66 -24.82 -14.22 -23.42
C ASP A 66 -25.12 -13.06 -22.45
N ASP A 67 -24.75 -13.24 -21.18
CA ASP A 67 -24.79 -12.19 -20.16
C ASP A 67 -23.39 -12.05 -19.56
N ASP A 68 -22.67 -11.06 -20.08
CA ASP A 68 -21.35 -10.59 -19.66
C ASP A 68 -21.46 -9.90 -18.27
N GLU A 69 -21.92 -10.62 -17.25
CA GLU A 69 -21.79 -10.22 -15.84
C GLU A 69 -20.33 -10.48 -15.40
N GLY A 70 -19.44 -9.81 -16.12
CA GLY A 70 -18.00 -9.89 -16.01
C GLY A 70 -17.51 -9.31 -14.68
N GLN A 71 -16.70 -10.10 -14.00
CA GLN A 71 -15.97 -9.77 -12.78
C GLN A 71 -15.40 -8.34 -12.83
N THR A 72 -15.89 -7.44 -11.98
CA THR A 72 -15.41 -6.04 -11.96
C THR A 72 -13.91 -6.01 -11.69
N PRO A 73 -13.08 -5.42 -12.56
CA PRO A 73 -11.63 -5.52 -12.43
C PRO A 73 -11.12 -4.73 -11.22
N TYR A 74 -10.02 -5.19 -10.65
CA TYR A 74 -9.26 -4.42 -9.67
C TYR A 74 -8.65 -3.17 -10.31
N LEU A 75 -8.50 -2.12 -9.51
CA LEU A 75 -7.81 -0.90 -9.92
C LEU A 75 -6.33 -1.21 -10.23
N LYS A 76 -5.87 -0.91 -11.45
CA LYS A 76 -4.48 -1.17 -11.89
C LYS A 76 -3.75 0.05 -12.43
N GLN A 77 -4.49 1.12 -12.70
CA GLN A 77 -3.98 2.36 -13.27
C GLN A 77 -4.37 3.52 -12.37
N CYS A 78 -3.48 4.50 -12.23
CA CYS A 78 -3.73 5.74 -11.51
C CYS A 78 -4.34 6.79 -12.43
N ALA A 79 -5.05 7.77 -11.88
CA ALA A 79 -5.50 8.95 -12.62
C ALA A 79 -4.34 9.76 -13.23
N CYS A 80 -3.11 9.63 -12.71
CA CYS A 80 -1.92 10.24 -13.31
C CYS A 80 -1.45 9.53 -14.61
N GLY A 81 -2.08 8.42 -14.99
CA GLY A 81 -1.79 7.65 -16.21
C GLY A 81 -0.83 6.48 -16.01
N HIS A 82 -0.12 6.44 -14.88
CA HIS A 82 0.88 5.42 -14.55
C HIS A 82 0.29 4.20 -13.81
N ASP A 83 0.97 3.07 -13.87
CA ASP A 83 0.50 1.79 -13.34
C ASP A 83 1.00 1.48 -11.92
N LEU A 84 0.76 0.25 -11.44
CA LEU A 84 1.22 -0.21 -10.12
C LEU A 84 2.75 -0.17 -9.98
N TYR A 85 3.49 -0.47 -11.05
CA TYR A 85 4.95 -0.57 -11.03
C TYR A 85 5.58 0.81 -10.84
N ASP A 86 5.04 1.80 -11.55
CA ASP A 86 5.42 3.21 -11.42
C ASP A 86 5.06 3.79 -10.04
N HIS A 87 4.20 3.14 -9.27
CA HIS A 87 3.90 3.45 -7.87
C HIS A 87 4.63 2.51 -6.91
N GLY A 88 5.84 2.08 -7.25
CA GLY A 88 6.73 1.40 -6.30
C GLY A 88 6.29 -0.01 -5.89
N ALA A 89 5.44 -0.67 -6.68
CA ALA A 89 4.99 -2.04 -6.47
C ALA A 89 5.61 -3.05 -7.47
N ASN A 90 6.83 -2.78 -7.94
CA ASN A 90 7.56 -3.66 -8.88
C ASN A 90 8.35 -4.75 -8.15
N GLN A 91 7.68 -5.86 -7.82
CA GLN A 91 8.28 -7.01 -7.12
C GLN A 91 9.57 -7.54 -7.80
N PRO A 92 9.62 -7.76 -9.14
CA PRO A 92 10.86 -8.20 -9.81
C PRO A 92 12.05 -7.26 -9.60
N GLN A 93 11.82 -5.95 -9.55
CA GLN A 93 12.88 -4.96 -9.33
C GLN A 93 13.26 -4.78 -7.85
N LEU A 94 12.28 -4.85 -6.95
CA LEU A 94 12.48 -4.67 -5.50
C LEU A 94 13.07 -5.91 -4.82
N GLY A 95 12.76 -7.10 -5.33
CA GLY A 95 12.95 -8.36 -4.62
C GLY A 95 11.80 -8.66 -3.65
N ARG A 96 11.63 -9.95 -3.33
CA ARG A 96 10.49 -10.44 -2.54
C ARG A 96 10.45 -9.86 -1.13
N ASP A 97 11.59 -9.70 -0.47
CA ASP A 97 11.64 -9.24 0.92
C ASP A 97 11.20 -7.78 1.08
N GLU A 98 11.68 -6.90 0.19
CA GLU A 98 11.28 -5.48 0.20
C GLU A 98 9.83 -5.32 -0.24
N PHE A 99 9.37 -6.10 -1.23
CA PHE A 99 7.97 -6.11 -1.63
C PHE A 99 7.04 -6.49 -0.47
N LEU A 100 7.35 -7.56 0.26
CA LEU A 100 6.58 -7.98 1.44
C LEU A 100 6.66 -6.97 2.58
N ARG A 101 7.81 -6.34 2.80
CA ARG A 101 7.97 -5.27 3.80
C ARG A 101 7.06 -4.09 3.50
N ARG A 102 7.07 -3.58 2.25
CA ARG A 102 6.17 -2.51 1.81
C ARG A 102 4.71 -2.94 1.92
N GLY A 103 4.41 -4.19 1.54
CA GLY A 103 3.09 -4.80 1.69
C GLY A 103 2.55 -4.75 3.11
N ARG A 104 3.37 -5.11 4.12
CA ARG A 104 2.98 -5.03 5.54
C ARG A 104 2.65 -3.60 5.99
N VAL A 105 3.46 -2.62 5.57
CA VAL A 105 3.18 -1.20 5.86
C VAL A 105 1.90 -0.74 5.16
N ALA A 106 1.67 -1.19 3.93
CA ALA A 106 0.48 -0.86 3.14
C ALA A 106 -0.81 -1.40 3.77
N ILE A 107 -0.78 -2.66 4.21
CA ILE A 107 -1.87 -3.28 4.95
C ILE A 107 -2.16 -2.48 6.22
N ARG A 108 -1.14 -2.12 6.99
CA ARG A 108 -1.32 -1.33 8.22
C ARG A 108 -1.93 0.04 7.96
N LEU A 109 -1.55 0.69 6.86
CA LEU A 109 -2.15 1.96 6.43
C LEU A 109 -3.63 1.78 6.07
N ASP A 110 -3.98 0.71 5.35
CA ASP A 110 -5.36 0.40 5.02
C ASP A 110 -6.21 0.11 6.26
N GLU A 111 -5.68 -0.63 7.25
CA GLU A 111 -6.36 -0.87 8.53
C GLU A 111 -6.74 0.45 9.22
N LEU A 112 -5.79 1.39 9.34
CA LEU A 112 -6.06 2.69 9.96
C LEU A 112 -7.14 3.47 9.21
N LEU A 113 -7.12 3.44 7.88
CA LEU A 113 -8.15 4.08 7.05
C LEU A 113 -9.50 3.39 7.19
N GLN A 114 -9.51 2.07 7.34
CA GLN A 114 -10.73 1.29 7.56
C GLN A 114 -11.35 1.62 8.92
N ASP A 115 -10.54 1.73 9.97
CA ASP A 115 -10.99 2.08 11.33
C ASP A 115 -11.74 3.42 11.38
N VAL A 116 -11.36 4.38 10.52
CA VAL A 116 -12.02 5.69 10.41
C VAL A 116 -13.04 5.78 9.25
N ASN A 117 -13.39 4.65 8.62
CA ASN A 117 -14.29 4.59 7.45
C ASN A 117 -13.86 5.51 6.28
N ARG A 118 -12.55 5.58 6.02
CA ARG A 118 -11.92 6.35 4.92
C ARG A 118 -11.14 5.44 3.96
N LEU A 119 -11.32 4.12 4.01
CA LEU A 119 -10.59 3.18 3.15
C LEU A 119 -10.83 3.44 1.65
N LEU A 120 -12.00 3.93 1.24
CA LEU A 120 -12.27 4.28 -0.17
C LEU A 120 -12.03 5.76 -0.48
N ASP A 121 -11.62 6.56 0.51
CA ASP A 121 -11.26 7.96 0.32
C ASP A 121 -9.76 8.06 0.01
N PHE A 122 -9.42 8.04 -1.28
CA PHE A 122 -8.04 8.15 -1.75
C PHE A 122 -7.45 9.56 -1.56
N SER A 123 -8.28 10.56 -1.26
CA SER A 123 -7.84 11.94 -1.01
C SER A 123 -7.54 12.23 0.45
N TYR A 124 -8.02 11.36 1.36
CA TYR A 124 -7.80 11.52 2.79
C TYR A 124 -6.32 11.31 3.16
N VAL A 125 -5.78 12.29 3.91
CA VAL A 125 -4.41 12.27 4.43
C VAL A 125 -4.41 12.91 5.81
N ASP A 126 -3.81 12.22 6.79
CA ASP A 126 -3.49 12.75 8.10
C ASP A 126 -2.00 12.51 8.45
N GLN A 127 -1.61 12.93 9.66
CA GLN A 127 -0.23 12.83 10.13
C GLN A 127 0.25 11.38 10.26
N ASP A 128 -0.61 10.46 10.67
CA ASP A 128 -0.26 9.05 10.84
C ASP A 128 -0.07 8.38 9.48
N ILE A 129 -0.94 8.67 8.52
CA ILE A 129 -0.82 8.22 7.13
C ILE A 129 0.50 8.71 6.52
N VAL A 130 0.83 10.00 6.67
CA VAL A 130 2.11 10.55 6.16
C VAL A 130 3.31 9.87 6.82
N SER A 131 3.29 9.70 8.14
CA SER A 131 4.37 9.07 8.91
C SER A 131 4.64 7.64 8.45
N LEU A 132 3.59 6.85 8.23
CA LEU A 132 3.69 5.46 7.75
C LEU A 132 4.11 5.38 6.29
N ARG A 133 3.63 6.27 5.42
CA ARG A 133 4.09 6.35 4.01
C ARG A 133 5.60 6.56 3.93
N ASN A 134 6.18 7.36 4.81
CA ASN A 134 7.64 7.53 4.87
C ASN A 134 8.37 6.20 5.14
N GLN A 135 7.75 5.27 5.87
CA GLN A 135 8.33 3.95 6.12
C GLN A 135 8.40 3.07 4.86
N MET A 136 7.61 3.34 3.82
CA MET A 136 7.69 2.64 2.52
C MET A 136 9.01 2.91 1.79
N ILE A 137 9.59 4.09 1.98
CA ILE A 137 10.73 4.58 1.17
C ILE A 137 12.08 4.23 1.82
N ILE A 138 12.12 4.04 3.15
CA ILE A 138 13.39 3.89 3.90
C ILE A 138 14.12 2.61 3.49
N PRO A 139 15.30 2.70 2.84
CA PRO A 139 16.22 1.58 2.73
C PRO A 139 16.71 1.24 4.15
N HIS A 140 16.81 -0.04 4.47
CA HIS A 140 17.17 -0.61 5.78
C HIS A 140 18.55 -0.21 6.37
N SER A 141 19.12 0.95 6.04
CA SER A 141 20.42 1.43 6.55
C SER A 141 20.32 2.48 7.68
N LEU A 142 19.14 3.07 7.95
CA LEU A 142 19.02 4.20 8.91
C LEU A 142 18.27 3.90 10.23
N MET A 143 17.69 2.71 10.44
CA MET A 143 17.10 2.32 11.73
C MET A 143 18.14 1.73 12.71
N GLY A 144 19.29 2.38 12.83
CA GLY A 144 20.39 1.94 13.70
C GLY A 144 20.92 2.98 14.71
N LEU A 145 20.42 4.22 14.73
CA LEU A 145 21.08 5.30 15.50
C LEU A 145 20.18 6.12 16.43
N ALA A 146 18.92 5.73 16.65
CA ALA A 146 18.00 6.50 17.50
C ALA A 146 17.57 5.74 18.77
N ASN A 147 18.51 5.19 19.56
CA ASN A 147 18.29 5.08 21.01
C ASN A 147 19.59 4.82 21.82
N ILE A 148 20.52 5.79 21.84
CA ILE A 148 21.54 5.85 22.91
C ILE A 148 21.33 7.16 23.67
N HIS A 149 20.34 7.16 24.56
CA HIS A 149 20.24 8.16 25.62
C HIS A 149 21.31 7.85 26.67
N SER A 150 22.58 8.07 26.32
CA SER A 150 23.68 8.13 27.28
C SER A 150 23.91 9.59 27.60
N SER A 151 23.30 10.06 28.69
CA SER A 151 23.60 11.37 29.28
C SER A 151 25.10 11.55 29.46
N PRO A 152 25.71 12.67 29.01
CA PRO A 152 27.10 12.96 29.30
C PRO A 152 27.18 13.56 30.71
N ALA A 153 27.53 12.74 31.71
CA ALA A 153 27.97 13.26 33.00
C ALA A 153 29.34 13.94 32.80
N LEU A 154 29.35 15.27 32.89
CA LEU A 154 30.56 16.10 32.81
C LEU A 154 31.59 15.69 33.88
N PRO A 155 32.90 15.59 33.56
CA PRO A 155 33.92 15.42 34.58
C PRO A 155 34.15 16.74 35.33
N ARG A 156 34.07 16.69 36.67
CA ARG A 156 34.43 17.81 37.55
C ARG A 156 35.94 18.09 37.44
N PRO A 157 36.38 19.35 37.34
CA PRO A 157 37.80 19.68 37.39
C PRO A 157 38.34 19.50 38.81
N ARG A 158 39.52 18.86 38.92
CA ARG A 158 40.30 18.79 40.16
C ARG A 158 40.88 20.18 40.48
N PRO A 159 40.82 20.67 41.73
CA PRO A 159 41.68 21.77 42.13
C PRO A 159 43.13 21.29 42.28
N ARG A 160 44.06 22.10 41.78
CA ARG A 160 45.52 21.93 41.88
C ARG A 160 46.02 22.73 43.08
N LEU A 161 46.81 22.05 43.92
CA LEU A 161 47.67 22.50 45.03
C LEU A 161 46.98 23.16 46.23
#